data_AF-A0A9P6ITR2-F1
#
_entry.id   AF-A0A9P6ITR2-F1
#
_cell.length_a   1.000
_cell.length_b   1.000
_cell.length_c   1.000
_cell.angle_alpha   90.00
_cell.angle_beta   90.00
_cell.angle_gamma   90.00
#
_symmetry.space_group_name_H-M   'P 1'
#
loop_
_entity.id
_entity.type
_entity.pdbx_description
1 polymer ?
#
loop_
_entity_poly.entity_id
_entity_poly.type
_entity_poly.pdbx_seq_one_letter_code
_entity_poly.pdbx_strand_id
1 'polypeptide(L)'
;MNREVEELHIVGEVDDYGIALALNNMPDIRSLSITVENRLGSMSLDAMSNIAVNLTRFESHSHRLTGSAIELVLSSCPLLHTLIARTV
;
A
#
# COMPACT_ATOMS: atom_id res chain seq x y z
N MET A 1 -11.37 16.59 -17.75
CA MET A 1 -11.06 16.41 -16.32
C MET A 1 -10.68 14.95 -16.14
N ASN A 2 -9.39 14.68 -15.96
CA ASN A 2 -8.96 13.35 -15.52
C ASN A 2 -9.39 13.23 -14.05
N ARG A 3 -10.07 12.13 -13.70
CA ARG A 3 -10.38 11.86 -12.29
C ARG A 3 -9.10 11.43 -11.61
N GLU A 4 -8.65 12.20 -10.63
CA GLU A 4 -7.59 11.78 -9.70
C GLU A 4 -8.19 10.71 -8.78
N VAL A 5 -7.55 9.54 -8.71
CA VAL A 5 -7.92 8.49 -7.76
C VAL A 5 -7.16 8.77 -6.47
N GLU A 6 -7.88 9.21 -5.43
CA GLU A 6 -7.28 9.49 -4.12
C GLU A 6 -7.30 8.26 -3.18
N GLU A 7 -8.15 7.28 -3.47
CA GLU A 7 -8.37 6.11 -2.62
C GLU A 7 -8.29 4.82 -3.44
N LEU A 8 -7.46 3.88 -2.99
CA LEU A 8 -7.30 2.57 -3.60
C LEU A 8 -7.61 1.47 -2.59
N HIS A 9 -8.59 0.62 -2.94
CA HIS A 9 -8.97 -0.57 -2.18
C HIS A 9 -8.67 -1.82 -3.01
N ILE A 10 -7.75 -2.66 -2.54
CA ILE A 10 -7.40 -3.94 -3.15
C ILE A 10 -7.92 -5.05 -2.24
N VAL A 11 -8.86 -5.86 -2.76
CA VAL A 11 -9.49 -6.95 -2.01
C VAL A 11 -9.47 -8.23 -2.84
N GLY A 12 -9.02 -9.33 -2.25
CA GLY A 12 -9.07 -10.67 -2.83
C GLY A 12 -7.71 -11.25 -3.22
N GLU A 13 -7.69 -12.11 -4.25
CA GLU A 13 -6.48 -12.81 -4.71
C GLU A 13 -5.68 -11.97 -5.72
N VAL A 14 -5.14 -10.84 -5.26
CA VAL A 14 -4.20 -10.03 -6.05
C VAL A 14 -2.77 -10.40 -5.65
N ASP A 15 -1.90 -10.60 -6.63
CA ASP A 15 -0.50 -10.90 -6.40
C ASP A 15 0.34 -9.63 -6.18
N ASP A 16 1.58 -9.81 -5.74
CA ASP A 16 2.52 -8.73 -5.45
C ASP A 16 2.75 -7.80 -6.66
N TYR A 17 2.76 -8.38 -7.87
CA TYR A 17 2.94 -7.66 -9.12
C TYR A 17 1.74 -6.78 -9.47
N GLY A 18 0.52 -7.30 -9.35
CA GLY A 18 -0.72 -6.56 -9.60
C GLY A 18 -0.88 -5.37 -8.66
N ILE A 19 -0.53 -5.56 -7.37
CA ILE A 19 -0.50 -4.48 -6.39
C ILE A 19 0.54 -3.42 -6.81
N ALA A 20 1.77 -3.83 -7.11
CA ALA A 20 2.83 -2.91 -7.52
C ALA A 20 2.46 -2.10 -8.78
N LEU A 21 1.84 -2.75 -9.77
CA LEU A 21 1.38 -2.10 -10.98
C LEU A 21 0.29 -1.06 -10.70
N ALA A 22 -0.67 -1.38 -9.82
CA ALA A 22 -1.71 -0.42 -9.43
C ALA A 22 -1.11 0.82 -8.76
N LEU A 23 -0.21 0.63 -7.79
CA LEU A 23 0.42 1.75 -7.06
C LEU A 23 1.23 2.64 -8.00
N ASN A 24 2.04 2.08 -8.90
CA ASN A 24 2.85 2.86 -9.82
C ASN A 24 2.03 3.70 -10.82
N ASN A 25 0.76 3.37 -11.05
CA ASN A 25 -0.14 4.15 -11.93
C ASN A 25 -1.00 5.15 -11.14
N MET A 26 -0.83 5.25 -9.82
CA MET A 26 -1.60 6.14 -8.96
C MET A 26 -0.68 6.91 -7.99
N PRO A 27 0.11 7.88 -8.49
CA PRO A 27 1.07 8.64 -7.67
C PRO A 27 0.45 9.57 -6.62
N ASP A 28 -0.82 9.92 -6.79
CA ASP A 28 -1.52 10.90 -5.97
C ASP A 28 -2.46 10.27 -4.92
N ILE A 29 -2.38 8.95 -4.69
CA ILE A 29 -3.23 8.32 -3.68
C ILE A 29 -2.89 8.83 -2.27
N ARG A 30 -3.94 9.02 -1.48
CA ARG A 30 -3.86 9.42 -0.08
C ARG A 30 -4.24 8.29 0.86
N SER A 31 -5.13 7.40 0.40
CA SER A 31 -5.61 6.26 1.18
C SER A 31 -5.38 4.95 0.42
N LEU A 32 -4.68 4.02 1.06
CA LEU A 32 -4.44 2.67 0.55
C LEU A 32 -4.96 1.64 1.54
N SER A 33 -5.86 0.78 1.08
CA SER A 33 -6.36 -0.37 1.82
C SER A 33 -6.10 -1.65 1.03
N ILE A 34 -5.39 -2.59 1.63
CA ILE A 34 -5.06 -3.88 1.02
C ILE A 34 -5.54 -5.01 1.94
N THR A 35 -6.52 -5.78 1.48
CA THR A 35 -7.01 -7.00 2.12
C THR A 35 -6.79 -8.18 1.17
N VAL A 36 -5.68 -8.89 1.35
CA VAL A 36 -5.29 -9.99 0.46
C VAL A 36 -4.81 -11.17 1.27
N GLU A 37 -5.08 -12.38 0.78
CA GLU A 37 -4.56 -13.59 1.43
C GLU A 37 -3.04 -13.76 1.21
N ASN A 38 -2.52 -13.16 0.15
CA ASN A 38 -1.12 -13.24 -0.20
C ASN A 38 -0.24 -12.32 0.66
N ARG A 39 1.05 -12.63 0.69
CA ARG A 39 2.08 -11.77 1.28
C ARG A 39 2.31 -10.53 0.41
N LEU A 40 2.44 -9.35 1.03
CA LEU A 40 3.09 -8.20 0.40
C LEU A 40 4.59 -8.48 0.24
N GLY A 41 5.03 -8.61 -1.02
CA GLY A 41 6.40 -8.89 -1.39
C GLY A 41 7.18 -7.61 -1.68
N SER A 42 8.43 -7.75 -2.13
CA SER A 42 9.28 -6.60 -2.39
C SER A 42 8.74 -5.69 -3.49
N MET A 43 8.01 -6.20 -4.48
CA MET A 43 7.55 -5.36 -5.60
C MET A 43 6.48 -4.38 -5.15
N SER A 44 5.48 -4.83 -4.38
CA SER A 44 4.46 -3.92 -3.83
C SER A 44 5.07 -2.93 -2.83
N LEU A 45 6.04 -3.38 -2.02
CA LEU A 45 6.73 -2.54 -1.06
C LEU A 45 7.58 -1.45 -1.72
N ASP A 46 8.31 -1.78 -2.78
CA ASP A 46 9.06 -0.80 -3.57
C ASP A 46 8.10 0.19 -4.25
N ALA A 47 6.99 -0.30 -4.81
CA ALA A 47 5.98 0.56 -5.43
C ALA A 47 5.29 1.49 -4.43
N MET A 48 5.05 1.06 -3.19
CA MET A 48 4.55 1.94 -2.14
C MET A 48 5.51 3.11 -1.89
N SER A 49 6.82 2.87 -1.96
CA SER A 49 7.81 3.92 -1.74
C SER A 49 7.70 5.05 -2.79
N ASN A 50 7.22 4.75 -4.00
CA ASN A 50 7.00 5.73 -5.07
C ASN A 50 5.79 6.62 -4.84
N ILE A 51 4.74 6.11 -4.19
CA ILE A 51 3.50 6.85 -3.90
C ILE A 51 3.48 7.46 -2.48
N ALA A 52 4.47 7.11 -1.67
CA ALA A 52 4.50 7.35 -0.24
C ALA A 52 4.47 8.84 0.15
N VAL A 53 4.89 9.73 -0.76
CA VAL A 53 4.94 11.18 -0.53
C VAL A 53 3.58 11.79 -0.19
N ASN A 54 2.49 11.21 -0.69
CA ASN A 54 1.13 11.72 -0.53
C ASN A 54 0.25 10.84 0.39
N LEU A 55 0.74 9.66 0.78
CA LEU A 55 -0.04 8.69 1.52
C LEU A 55 -0.25 9.12 2.97
N THR A 56 -1.50 9.31 3.37
CA THR A 56 -1.89 9.75 4.73
C THR A 56 -2.49 8.60 5.55
N ARG A 57 -3.05 7.59 4.87
CA ARG A 57 -3.62 6.39 5.47
C ARG A 57 -3.16 5.13 4.73
N PHE A 58 -2.65 4.17 5.50
CA PHE A 58 -2.37 2.81 5.04
C PHE A 58 -3.05 1.79 5.95
N GLU A 59 -3.78 0.88 5.35
CA GLU A 59 -4.41 -0.25 6.02
C GLU A 59 -4.08 -1.55 5.29
N SER A 60 -3.54 -2.52 6.03
CA SER A 60 -3.20 -3.84 5.51
C SER A 60 -3.78 -4.94 6.39
N HIS A 61 -4.54 -5.82 5.75
CA HIS A 61 -5.01 -7.09 6.28
C HIS A 61 -4.43 -8.19 5.39
N SER A 62 -3.22 -8.61 5.72
CA SER A 62 -2.50 -9.65 4.98
C SER A 62 -2.00 -10.72 5.93
N HIS A 63 -2.05 -11.98 5.51
CA HIS A 63 -1.54 -13.11 6.30
C HIS A 63 -0.05 -12.97 6.66
N ARG A 64 0.73 -12.12 5.96
CA ARG A 64 2.18 -12.00 6.16
C ARG A 64 2.73 -10.58 5.94
N LEU A 65 2.33 -9.62 6.77
CA LEU A 65 3.05 -8.36 6.87
C LEU A 65 4.26 -8.50 7.80
N THR A 66 5.47 -8.22 7.30
CA THR A 66 6.71 -8.31 8.10
C THR A 66 7.00 -6.99 8.82
N GLY A 67 7.74 -7.03 9.94
CA GLY A 67 8.19 -5.80 10.62
C GLY A 67 8.98 -4.87 9.71
N SER A 68 9.82 -5.44 8.82
CA SER A 68 10.54 -4.67 7.80
C SER A 68 9.65 -3.96 6.79
N ALA A 69 8.47 -4.51 6.47
CA ALA A 69 7.50 -3.86 5.61
C ALA A 69 6.88 -2.64 6.30
N ILE A 70 6.60 -2.77 7.61
CA ILE A 70 6.11 -1.66 8.43
C ILE A 70 7.16 -0.54 8.53
N GLU A 71 8.42 -0.89 8.77
CA GLU A 71 9.53 0.08 8.81
C GLU A 71 9.70 0.82 7.47
N LEU A 72 9.56 0.11 6.35
CA LEU A 72 9.61 0.73 5.03
C LEU A 72 8.46 1.71 4.81
N VAL A 73 7.22 1.33 5.16
CA VAL A 73 6.06 2.22 5.08
C VAL A 73 6.29 3.49 5.88
N LEU A 74 6.71 3.35 7.14
CA LEU A 74 6.90 4.47 8.06
C LEU A 74 8.05 5.40 7.63
N SER A 75 9.11 4.86 7.03
CA SER A 75 10.23 5.65 6.54
C SER A 75 9.96 6.32 5.19
N SER A 76 9.11 5.70 4.35
CA SER A 76 8.81 6.22 3.02
C SER A 76 7.64 7.20 3.01
N CYS A 77 6.69 7.09 3.96
CA CYS A 77 5.44 7.87 3.97
C CYS A 77 5.48 8.98 5.05
N PRO A 78 6.09 10.15 4.79
CA PRO A 78 6.25 11.21 5.79
C PRO A 78 4.92 11.86 6.23
N LEU A 79 3.86 11.74 5.42
CA LEU A 79 2.54 12.29 5.72
C LEU A 79 1.60 11.27 6.38
N LEU A 80 2.06 10.04 6.61
CA LEU A 80 1.25 8.96 7.14
C LEU A 80 0.90 9.24 8.62
N HIS A 81 -0.38 9.48 8.88
CA HIS A 81 -0.89 9.66 10.24
C HIS A 81 -1.73 8.46 10.71
N THR A 82 -2.08 7.54 9.80
CA THR A 82 -2.83 6.33 10.13
C THR A 82 -2.20 5.12 9.47
N LEU A 83 -1.71 4.21 10.31
CA LEU A 83 -1.23 2.89 9.93
C LEU A 83 -2.05 1.82 10.66
N ILE A 84 -2.71 0.95 9.91
CA ILE A 84 -3.39 -0.23 10.45
C ILE A 84 -2.73 -1.46 9.83
N ALA A 85 -2.06 -2.26 10.65
CA ALA A 85 -1.41 -3.50 10.26
C ALA A 85 -2.08 -4.67 11.01
N ARG A 86 -2.79 -5.53 10.29
CA ARG A 86 -3.41 -6.73 10.83
C ARG A 86 -2.91 -7.97 10.10
N THR A 87 -2.45 -8.94 10.87
CA THR A 87 -2.24 -10.30 10.39
C THR A 87 -3.54 -11.06 10.58
N VAL A 88 -4.15 -11.49 9.47
CA VAL A 88 -5.30 -12.41 9.48
C VAL A 88 -4.82 -13.84 9.39
#